data_AF-A0A6J5K584-F1
#
_entry.id   AF-A0A6J5K584-F1
#
_cell.length_a   1.000
_cell.length_b   1.000
_cell.length_c   1.000
_cell.angle_alpha   90.00
_cell.angle_beta   90.00
_cell.angle_gamma   90.00
#
_symmetry.space_group_name_H-M   'P 1'
#
loop_
_entity.id
_entity.type
_entity.pdbx_description
1 polymer ?
#
loop_
_entity_poly.entity_id
_entity_poly.type
_entity_poly.pdbx_seq_one_letter_code
_entity_poly.pdbx_strand_id
1 'polypeptide(L)'
;MMRSSDQQVLRQAVPVERGNPADDLRMFRRCLSQYGTGVAIVTTSNGTSRFAVTVNSFSSLSLDPPLLLWSIDRKSRSFEAFSSCEHFAVNILSAEQIELSRHFSSKVIDKFADVDWVPGRFGSPLLSGCIARFECSAEARHDGGDHMILIGRVQQLERFDGMPLIFSQGQYSIPLEHPDAPGEPAAMAAEKPNALANNVLQMIFNAHHALSDAFEEHRRAEGVSIGVARVLATVHGHPGIKADSVAAQTYLGQRDVEDAVAELEGKSLLLHTEDGGMRLTPSGVALREAIGERWIAFQNAQLESIPSADISVLMRTLKRLIEQTVQERTATAAVSGG
;
A
#
# COMPACT_ATOMS: atom_id res chain seq x y z
N MET A 1 43.40 -30.14 8.15
CA MET A 1 41.99 -30.40 7.80
C MET A 1 41.27 -29.07 7.87
N MET A 2 40.97 -28.52 6.70
CA MET A 2 40.66 -27.11 6.46
C MET A 2 39.30 -26.70 7.03
N ARG A 3 39.29 -25.61 7.78
CA ARG A 3 38.12 -24.71 7.89
C ARG A 3 37.95 -24.06 6.51
N SER A 4 36.82 -24.29 5.87
CA SER A 4 36.41 -23.64 4.62
C SER A 4 35.00 -23.10 4.87
N SER A 5 34.87 -21.85 5.31
CA SER A 5 34.56 -20.72 4.42
C SER A 5 33.10 -20.71 3.97
N ASP A 6 32.17 -20.61 4.93
CA ASP A 6 30.81 -20.11 4.68
C ASP A 6 30.88 -18.60 4.42
N GLN A 7 31.49 -18.22 3.30
CA GLN A 7 31.21 -16.92 2.69
C GLN A 7 29.79 -17.02 2.15
N GLN A 8 28.83 -16.51 2.93
CA GLN A 8 27.59 -15.94 2.39
C GLN A 8 27.98 -15.13 1.14
N VAL A 9 27.68 -15.70 -0.03
CA VAL A 9 27.79 -14.99 -1.29
C VAL A 9 26.77 -13.86 -1.19
N LEU A 10 27.23 -12.67 -0.80
CA LEU A 10 26.53 -11.42 -1.08
C LEU A 10 26.30 -11.42 -2.59
N ARG A 11 25.11 -11.85 -3.03
CA ARG A 11 24.68 -11.73 -4.42
C ARG A 11 24.91 -10.26 -4.76
N GLN A 12 25.88 -9.98 -5.64
CA GLN A 12 26.06 -8.62 -6.14
C GLN A 12 24.75 -8.24 -6.83
N ALA A 13 23.93 -7.45 -6.14
CA ALA A 13 22.66 -7.00 -6.67
C ALA A 13 22.94 -6.08 -7.85
N VAL A 14 22.66 -6.54 -9.07
CA VAL A 14 22.65 -5.69 -10.26
C VAL A 14 21.48 -4.72 -10.10
N PRO A 15 21.70 -3.39 -10.08
CA PRO A 15 20.61 -2.45 -9.94
C PRO A 15 19.63 -2.56 -11.10
N VAL A 16 18.34 -2.63 -10.78
CA VAL A 16 17.24 -2.74 -11.76
C VAL A 16 17.16 -1.48 -12.62
N GLU A 17 17.39 -0.32 -12.01
CA GLU A 17 17.41 1.00 -12.66
C GLU A 17 18.60 1.81 -12.14
N ARG A 18 19.17 2.65 -13.01
CA ARG A 18 20.21 3.64 -12.66
C ARG A 18 19.91 4.95 -13.40
N GLY A 19 20.05 6.08 -12.72
CA GLY A 19 19.75 7.38 -13.29
C GLY A 19 19.98 8.51 -12.29
N ASN A 20 19.84 9.76 -12.76
CA ASN A 20 19.89 10.95 -11.93
C ASN A 20 18.45 11.44 -11.66
N PRO A 21 18.06 11.69 -10.39
CA PRO A 21 16.75 12.24 -10.05
C PRO A 21 16.36 13.52 -10.81
N ALA A 22 17.34 14.32 -11.24
CA ALA A 22 17.09 15.52 -12.04
C ALA A 22 16.54 15.23 -13.45
N ASP A 23 16.80 14.03 -13.98
CA ASP A 23 16.42 13.63 -15.34
C ASP A 23 15.12 12.80 -15.35
N ASP A 24 14.83 12.05 -14.28
CA ASP A 24 13.59 11.28 -14.12
C ASP A 24 13.10 11.26 -12.65
N LEU A 25 12.18 12.19 -12.33
CA LEU A 25 11.54 12.26 -11.02
C LEU A 25 10.65 11.03 -10.70
N ARG A 26 10.15 10.31 -11.72
CA ARG A 26 9.37 9.09 -11.48
C ARG A 26 10.27 7.97 -11.01
N MET A 27 11.47 7.83 -11.61
CA MET A 27 12.49 6.92 -11.10
C MET A 27 12.84 7.24 -9.65
N PHE A 28 13.07 8.51 -9.32
CA PHE A 28 13.35 8.91 -7.93
C PHE A 28 12.23 8.49 -6.96
N ARG A 29 10.97 8.70 -7.35
CA ARG A 29 9.81 8.26 -6.55
C ARG A 29 9.69 6.73 -6.42
N ARG A 30 9.98 5.97 -7.49
CA ARG A 30 10.05 4.49 -7.43
C ARG A 30 11.16 4.00 -6.50
N CYS A 31 12.28 4.72 -6.41
CA CYS A 31 13.34 4.40 -5.45
C CYS A 31 12.90 4.71 -4.01
N LEU A 32 12.25 5.86 -3.76
CA LEU A 32 11.72 6.20 -2.44
C LEU A 32 10.69 5.19 -1.95
N SER A 33 9.84 4.67 -2.84
CA SER A 33 8.79 3.71 -2.47
C SER A 33 9.33 2.33 -2.06
N GLN A 34 10.62 2.04 -2.26
CA GLN A 34 11.28 0.85 -1.71
C GLN A 34 11.34 0.88 -0.18
N TYR A 35 11.31 2.06 0.43
CA TYR A 35 11.18 2.20 1.88
C TYR A 35 9.71 2.08 2.27
N GLY A 36 9.30 0.90 2.72
CA GLY A 36 7.94 0.66 3.20
C GLY A 36 7.66 1.42 4.50
N THR A 37 6.52 2.09 4.58
CA THR A 37 6.11 2.86 5.76
C THR A 37 4.70 2.48 6.22
N GLY A 38 4.38 2.82 7.46
CA GLY A 38 2.97 2.84 7.88
C GLY A 38 2.21 4.00 7.24
N VAL A 39 0.88 3.91 7.23
CA VAL A 39 0.01 4.99 6.76
C VAL A 39 -0.61 5.74 7.94
N ALA A 40 -0.60 7.06 7.87
CA ALA A 40 -1.23 7.93 8.86
C ALA A 40 -2.16 8.95 8.20
N ILE A 41 -3.15 9.43 8.96
CA ILE A 41 -3.93 10.62 8.60
C ILE A 41 -3.65 11.69 9.64
N VAL A 42 -3.14 12.82 9.17
CA VAL A 42 -2.89 13.99 10.02
C VAL A 42 -4.07 14.92 9.91
N THR A 43 -4.61 15.35 11.05
CA THR A 43 -5.80 16.19 11.14
C THR A 43 -5.50 17.46 11.93
N THR A 44 -6.18 18.55 11.60
CA THR A 44 -6.18 19.78 12.42
C THR A 44 -7.54 20.47 12.30
N SER A 45 -7.78 21.45 13.15
CA SER A 45 -8.97 22.29 13.17
C SER A 45 -8.57 23.73 13.42
N ASN A 46 -9.21 24.67 12.74
CA ASN A 46 -9.10 26.10 13.03
C ASN A 46 -10.32 26.63 13.80
N GLY A 47 -11.10 25.73 14.41
CA GLY A 47 -12.33 26.05 15.15
C GLY A 47 -13.59 26.13 14.30
N THR A 48 -13.49 26.52 13.02
CA THR A 48 -14.64 26.60 12.09
C THR A 48 -14.64 25.47 11.06
N SER A 49 -13.46 25.01 10.66
CA SER A 49 -13.25 23.99 9.63
C SER A 49 -12.24 22.96 10.09
N ARG A 50 -12.38 21.74 9.55
CA ARG A 50 -11.52 20.59 9.83
C ARG A 50 -10.72 20.25 8.58
N PHE A 51 -9.46 19.91 8.78
CA PHE A 51 -8.54 19.59 7.69
C PHE A 51 -7.89 18.25 7.98
N ALA A 52 -7.64 17.49 6.92
CA ALA A 52 -6.98 16.20 7.02
C ALA A 52 -6.25 15.84 5.74
N VAL A 53 -5.11 15.17 5.93
CA VAL A 53 -4.24 14.70 4.86
C VAL A 53 -3.73 13.31 5.21
N THR A 54 -3.89 12.37 4.29
CA THR A 54 -3.21 11.08 4.33
C THR A 54 -1.73 11.26 4.05
N VAL A 55 -0.87 10.72 4.91
CA VAL A 55 0.58 10.82 4.81
C VAL A 55 1.24 9.47 5.07
N ASN A 56 2.37 9.26 4.41
CA ASN A 56 3.28 8.15 4.67
C ASN A 56 4.71 8.67 4.96
N SER A 57 4.84 9.99 5.17
CA SER A 57 6.07 10.71 5.55
C SER A 57 6.25 10.84 7.07
N PHE A 58 5.36 10.24 7.85
CA PHE A 58 5.44 10.22 9.31
C PHE A 58 6.71 9.50 9.77
N SER A 59 7.38 10.06 10.78
CA SER A 59 8.45 9.40 11.52
C SER A 59 8.45 9.82 12.97
N SER A 60 8.85 8.91 13.86
CA SER A 60 9.31 9.30 15.20
C SER A 60 10.60 10.13 15.07
N LEU A 61 10.79 11.09 15.98
CA LEU A 61 11.97 11.98 15.97
C LEU A 61 12.74 11.92 17.30
N SER A 62 12.05 12.01 18.44
CA SER A 62 12.69 12.04 19.75
C SER A 62 11.81 11.38 20.80
N LEU A 63 12.42 10.75 21.81
CA LEU A 63 11.71 10.19 22.97
C LEU A 63 11.62 11.18 24.12
N ASP A 64 12.68 11.97 24.38
CA ASP A 64 12.69 13.01 25.40
C ASP A 64 13.31 14.31 24.87
N PRO A 65 12.50 15.34 24.55
CA PRO A 65 11.04 15.33 24.63
C PRO A 65 10.39 14.42 23.56
N PRO A 66 9.12 14.00 23.74
CA PRO A 66 8.43 13.13 22.79
C PRO A 66 8.05 13.91 21.53
N LEU A 67 8.85 13.75 20.46
CA LEU A 67 8.67 14.44 19.19
C LEU A 67 8.43 13.45 18.05
N LEU A 68 7.56 13.86 17.13
CA LEU A 68 7.35 13.23 15.83
C LEU A 68 7.44 14.28 14.73
N LEU A 69 7.59 13.82 13.49
CA LEU A 69 7.56 14.69 12.32
C LEU A 69 6.77 14.07 11.18
N TRP A 70 6.35 14.93 10.27
CA TRP A 70 5.80 14.56 8.97
C TRP A 70 5.97 15.75 8.00
N SER A 71 5.65 15.55 6.73
CA SER A 71 5.81 16.61 5.71
C SER A 71 4.55 16.80 4.90
N ILE A 72 4.21 18.07 4.62
CA ILE A 72 3.07 18.48 3.80
C ILE A 72 3.51 19.18 2.52
N ASP A 73 2.93 18.76 1.40
CA ASP A 73 3.11 19.38 0.08
C ASP A 73 2.60 20.83 0.11
N ARG A 74 3.41 21.78 -0.36
CA ARG A 74 3.03 23.21 -0.43
C ARG A 74 1.83 23.46 -1.34
N LYS A 75 1.51 22.53 -2.24
CA LYS A 75 0.33 22.59 -3.13
C LYS A 75 -0.91 21.95 -2.50
N SER A 76 -0.81 21.39 -1.29
CA SER A 76 -1.96 20.80 -0.59
C SER A 76 -3.02 21.86 -0.30
N ARG A 77 -4.29 21.53 -0.51
CA ARG A 77 -5.43 22.40 -0.11
C ARG A 77 -5.48 22.66 1.39
N SER A 78 -4.86 21.78 2.19
CA SER A 78 -4.78 21.91 3.64
C SER A 78 -3.49 22.59 4.10
N PHE A 79 -2.61 23.02 3.18
CA PHE A 79 -1.31 23.60 3.52
C PHE A 79 -1.43 24.78 4.48
N GLU A 80 -2.26 25.76 4.16
CA GLU A 80 -2.45 26.96 4.99
C GLU A 80 -2.88 26.61 6.42
N ALA A 81 -3.81 25.67 6.58
CA ALA A 81 -4.28 25.22 7.88
C ALA A 81 -3.15 24.60 8.73
N PHE A 82 -2.33 23.71 8.14
CA PHE A 82 -1.21 23.10 8.87
C PHE A 82 -0.02 24.06 9.07
N SER A 83 0.20 24.98 8.13
CA SER A 83 1.27 25.99 8.23
C SER A 83 1.10 26.94 9.40
N SER A 84 -0.13 27.11 9.90
CA SER A 84 -0.47 28.02 10.99
C SER A 84 -1.05 27.31 12.22
N CYS A 85 -1.31 25.99 12.17
CA CYS A 85 -1.95 25.28 13.28
C CYS A 85 -1.13 25.30 14.58
N GLU A 86 -1.77 25.50 15.72
CA GLU A 86 -1.11 25.32 17.02
C GLU A 86 -1.14 23.85 17.46
N HIS A 87 -2.18 23.11 17.03
CA HIS A 87 -2.39 21.72 17.37
C HIS A 87 -2.78 20.89 16.15
N PHE A 88 -2.36 19.63 16.14
CA PHE A 88 -2.77 18.64 15.15
C PHE A 88 -2.81 17.25 15.80
N ALA A 89 -3.51 16.31 15.18
CA ALA A 89 -3.48 14.91 15.58
C ALA A 89 -2.95 14.01 14.46
N VAL A 90 -2.22 12.96 14.82
CA VAL A 90 -1.74 11.91 13.91
C VAL A 90 -2.49 10.64 14.21
N ASN A 91 -3.19 10.09 13.22
CA ASN A 91 -4.00 8.87 13.33
C ASN A 91 -3.33 7.76 12.50
N ILE A 92 -2.72 6.77 13.16
CA ILE A 92 -2.05 5.64 12.49
C ILE A 92 -3.10 4.60 12.10
N LEU A 93 -3.16 4.28 10.80
CA LEU A 93 -4.22 3.46 10.25
C LEU A 93 -4.01 1.96 10.48
N SER A 94 -5.11 1.26 10.74
CA SER A 94 -5.14 -0.20 10.75
C SER A 94 -5.19 -0.76 9.31
N ALA A 95 -4.80 -2.01 9.13
CA ALA A 95 -4.82 -2.72 7.85
C ALA A 95 -6.19 -2.72 7.14
N GLU A 96 -7.28 -2.54 7.89
CA GLU A 96 -8.65 -2.52 7.37
C GLU A 96 -9.06 -1.14 6.81
N GLN A 97 -8.28 -0.09 7.06
CA GLN A 97 -8.64 1.31 6.78
C GLN A 97 -8.13 1.83 5.42
N ILE A 98 -8.04 0.97 4.41
CA ILE A 98 -7.64 1.37 3.04
C ILE A 98 -8.56 2.45 2.47
N GLU A 99 -9.87 2.30 2.65
CA GLU A 99 -10.85 3.28 2.14
C GLU A 99 -10.73 4.63 2.83
N LEU A 100 -10.43 4.63 4.13
CA LEU A 100 -10.18 5.86 4.88
C LEU A 100 -8.93 6.59 4.37
N SER A 101 -7.84 5.84 4.13
CA SER A 101 -6.61 6.36 3.53
C SER A 101 -6.88 7.02 2.17
N ARG A 102 -7.63 6.33 1.29
CA ARG A 102 -8.01 6.84 -0.04
C ARG A 102 -8.87 8.10 0.07
N HIS A 103 -9.90 8.07 0.91
CA HIS A 103 -10.81 9.18 1.14
C HIS A 103 -10.06 10.47 1.50
N PHE A 104 -9.17 10.41 2.49
CA PHE A 104 -8.43 11.58 2.94
C PHE A 104 -7.27 12.00 2.02
N SER A 105 -6.85 11.13 1.09
CA SER A 105 -5.92 11.47 -0.01
C SER A 105 -6.60 12.15 -1.21
N SER A 106 -7.92 11.99 -1.33
CA SER A 106 -8.70 12.50 -2.46
C SER A 106 -8.96 14.01 -2.41
N LYS A 107 -9.57 14.54 -3.49
CA LYS A 107 -10.00 15.95 -3.63
C LYS A 107 -11.43 16.22 -3.14
N VAL A 108 -12.06 15.29 -2.41
CA VAL A 108 -13.40 15.46 -1.82
C VAL A 108 -13.47 16.74 -0.99
N ILE A 109 -14.59 17.47 -1.11
CA ILE A 109 -14.79 18.79 -0.49
C ILE A 109 -15.07 18.66 1.01
N ASP A 110 -16.07 17.86 1.38
CA ASP A 110 -16.36 17.58 2.79
C ASP A 110 -15.80 16.21 3.19
N LYS A 111 -14.53 16.21 3.61
CA LYS A 111 -13.83 14.98 3.99
C LYS A 111 -14.33 14.35 5.30
N PHE A 112 -15.15 15.05 6.08
CA PHE A 112 -15.53 14.60 7.42
C PHE A 112 -17.02 14.25 7.56
N ALA A 113 -17.84 14.44 6.51
CA ALA A 113 -19.28 14.16 6.55
C ALA A 113 -19.60 12.68 6.88
N ASP A 114 -18.90 11.75 6.24
CA ASP A 114 -19.17 10.30 6.33
C ASP A 114 -18.05 9.54 7.06
N VAL A 115 -17.35 10.22 7.99
CA VAL A 115 -16.25 9.64 8.74
C VAL A 115 -16.54 9.73 10.23
N ASP A 116 -16.37 8.62 10.95
CA ASP A 116 -16.46 8.61 12.40
C ASP A 116 -15.20 9.22 13.04
N TRP A 117 -15.39 10.31 13.78
CA TRP A 117 -14.34 10.96 14.54
C TRP A 117 -14.89 11.64 15.78
N VAL A 118 -14.01 11.89 16.75
CA VAL A 118 -14.29 12.68 17.94
C VAL A 118 -13.29 13.82 18.06
N PRO A 119 -13.66 14.99 18.61
CA PRO A 119 -12.69 16.03 18.87
C PRO A 119 -11.70 15.55 19.94
N GLY A 120 -10.40 15.66 19.65
CA GLY A 120 -9.35 15.50 20.66
C GLY A 120 -9.41 16.62 21.69
N ARG A 121 -8.59 16.51 22.74
CA ARG A 121 -8.48 17.51 23.81
C ARG A 121 -8.16 18.91 23.28
N PHE A 122 -7.39 19.00 22.20
CA PHE A 122 -7.03 20.28 21.55
C PHE A 122 -7.87 20.58 20.31
N GLY A 123 -9.00 19.89 20.12
CA GLY A 123 -9.97 20.14 19.04
C GLY A 123 -9.61 19.53 17.68
N SER A 124 -8.43 18.93 17.52
CA SER A 124 -8.07 18.21 16.29
C SER A 124 -8.85 16.89 16.20
N PRO A 125 -9.39 16.51 15.03
CA PRO A 125 -10.17 15.28 14.88
C PRO A 125 -9.37 13.99 15.16
N LEU A 126 -9.86 13.15 16.05
CA LEU A 126 -9.37 11.80 16.32
C LEU A 126 -10.27 10.79 15.59
N LEU A 127 -9.71 10.04 14.65
CA LEU A 127 -10.46 9.11 13.81
C LEU A 127 -10.70 7.78 14.55
N SER A 128 -11.84 7.15 14.30
CA SER A 128 -12.17 5.83 14.83
C SER A 128 -11.45 4.71 14.07
N GLY A 129 -11.22 3.57 14.73
CA GLY A 129 -10.63 2.36 14.11
C GLY A 129 -9.11 2.39 13.87
N CYS A 130 -8.45 3.50 14.21
CA CYS A 130 -7.00 3.62 14.12
C CYS A 130 -6.28 2.82 15.23
N ILE A 131 -5.07 2.34 14.94
CA ILE A 131 -4.27 1.53 15.89
C ILE A 131 -3.39 2.38 16.82
N ALA A 132 -3.18 3.65 16.47
CA ALA A 132 -2.59 4.62 17.39
C ALA A 132 -3.05 6.03 17.04
N ARG A 133 -3.14 6.89 18.04
CA ARG A 133 -3.50 8.30 17.90
C ARG A 133 -2.56 9.15 18.74
N PHE A 134 -2.08 10.26 18.18
CA PHE A 134 -1.22 11.21 18.87
C PHE A 134 -1.79 12.60 18.75
N GLU A 135 -2.03 13.28 19.88
CA GLU A 135 -2.36 14.69 19.91
C GLU A 135 -1.10 15.51 20.14
N CYS A 136 -0.84 16.47 19.25
CA CYS A 136 0.41 17.20 19.20
C CYS A 136 0.19 18.71 19.31
N SER A 137 1.12 19.40 19.95
CA SER A 137 1.35 20.82 19.71
C SER A 137 2.41 20.99 18.62
N ALA A 138 2.24 21.96 17.72
CA ALA A 138 3.24 22.30 16.73
C ALA A 138 4.49 22.87 17.41
N GLU A 139 5.61 22.15 17.30
CA GLU A 139 6.89 22.50 17.94
C GLU A 139 7.74 23.37 17.02
N ALA A 140 7.90 22.93 15.77
CA ALA A 140 8.74 23.62 14.79
C ALA A 140 8.30 23.33 13.35
N ARG A 141 8.67 24.24 12.45
CA ARG A 141 8.41 24.14 11.01
C ARG A 141 9.70 24.41 10.26
N HIS A 142 10.03 23.55 9.32
CA HIS A 142 11.23 23.68 8.50
C HIS A 142 10.91 23.61 7.02
N ASP A 143 11.69 24.32 6.22
CA ASP A 143 11.64 24.17 4.77
C ASP A 143 12.19 22.79 4.37
N GLY A 144 11.47 22.11 3.48
CA GLY A 144 11.81 20.80 2.93
C GLY A 144 11.76 20.80 1.40
N GLY A 145 12.02 21.94 0.75
CA GLY A 145 11.88 22.09 -0.70
C GLY A 145 10.43 22.34 -1.10
N ASP A 146 9.84 21.43 -1.87
CA ASP A 146 8.42 21.52 -2.27
C ASP A 146 7.45 21.13 -1.13
N HIS A 147 7.98 20.67 0.00
CA HIS A 147 7.24 20.38 1.22
C HIS A 147 7.66 21.29 2.38
N MET A 148 6.80 21.38 3.40
CA MET A 148 7.15 21.86 4.72
C MET A 148 7.18 20.69 5.70
N ILE A 149 8.24 20.61 6.50
CA ILE A 149 8.37 19.62 7.58
C ILE A 149 7.75 20.22 8.83
N LEU A 150 6.76 19.53 9.40
CA LEU A 150 6.12 19.89 10.66
C LEU A 150 6.57 18.94 11.76
N ILE A 151 7.18 19.49 12.81
CA ILE A 151 7.56 18.77 14.02
C ILE A 151 6.47 18.99 15.06
N GLY A 152 5.96 17.91 15.63
CA GLY A 152 4.97 17.93 16.70
C GLY A 152 5.53 17.39 18.00
N ARG A 153 5.25 18.07 19.10
CA ARG A 153 5.44 17.54 20.46
C ARG A 153 4.18 16.83 20.89
N VAL A 154 4.31 15.54 21.22
CA VAL A 154 3.19 14.70 21.65
C VAL A 154 2.76 15.13 23.06
N GLN A 155 1.49 15.51 23.18
CA GLN A 155 0.86 15.91 24.43
C GLN A 155 0.01 14.78 25.02
N GLN A 156 -0.66 14.02 24.16
CA GLN A 156 -1.43 12.84 24.53
C GLN A 156 -1.26 11.77 23.45
N LEU A 157 -1.36 10.51 23.85
CA LEU A 157 -1.32 9.38 22.92
C LEU A 157 -2.26 8.28 23.38
N GLU A 158 -2.73 7.52 22.41
CA GLU A 158 -3.51 6.31 22.60
C GLU A 158 -2.98 5.23 21.65
N ARG A 159 -2.98 3.99 22.12
CA ARG A 159 -2.61 2.81 21.35
C ARG A 159 -3.73 1.80 21.46
N PHE A 160 -4.03 1.15 20.34
CA PHE A 160 -4.99 0.08 20.21
C PHE A 160 -4.31 -1.15 19.62
N ASP A 161 -4.96 -2.30 19.75
CA ASP A 161 -4.51 -3.52 19.08
C ASP A 161 -4.92 -3.51 17.61
N GLY A 162 -4.16 -4.20 16.77
CA GLY A 162 -4.42 -4.33 15.34
C GLY A 162 -3.15 -4.32 14.51
N MET A 163 -3.27 -4.76 13.26
CA MET A 163 -2.16 -4.72 12.29
C MET A 163 -2.10 -3.34 11.63
N PRO A 164 -0.91 -2.73 11.45
CA PRO A 164 -0.79 -1.47 10.75
C PRO A 164 -1.05 -1.64 9.25
N LEU A 165 -1.63 -0.61 8.63
CA LEU A 165 -1.63 -0.47 7.19
C LEU A 165 -0.24 -0.06 6.72
N ILE A 166 0.35 -0.85 5.83
CA ILE A 166 1.66 -0.58 5.24
C ILE A 166 1.46 -0.04 3.82
N PHE A 167 2.32 0.90 3.42
CA PHE A 167 2.43 1.37 2.06
C PHE A 167 3.87 1.23 1.57
N SER A 168 4.06 0.46 0.51
CA SER A 168 5.37 0.24 -0.12
C SER A 168 5.18 0.00 -1.60
N GLN A 169 6.12 0.49 -2.42
CA GLN A 169 6.12 0.31 -3.88
C GLN A 169 4.78 0.72 -4.55
N GLY A 170 4.15 1.76 -4.00
CA GLY A 170 2.87 2.27 -4.47
C GLY A 170 1.65 1.44 -4.06
N GLN A 171 1.81 0.44 -3.19
CA GLN A 171 0.79 -0.55 -2.83
C GLN A 171 0.47 -0.52 -1.33
N TYR A 172 -0.80 -0.72 -1.00
CA TYR A 172 -1.20 -1.10 0.35
C TYR A 172 -0.82 -2.55 0.64
N SER A 173 -0.37 -2.81 1.86
CA SER A 173 0.09 -4.12 2.33
C SER A 173 -0.13 -4.26 3.83
N ILE A 174 0.11 -5.47 4.35
CA ILE A 174 0.14 -5.77 5.77
C ILE A 174 1.56 -6.21 6.16
N PRO A 175 2.01 -5.99 7.40
CA PRO A 175 3.26 -6.55 7.85
C PRO A 175 3.13 -8.06 8.06
N LEU A 176 4.21 -8.77 7.79
CA LEU A 176 4.37 -10.18 8.14
C LEU A 176 5.59 -10.31 9.05
N GLU A 177 5.51 -11.17 10.04
CA GLU A 177 6.68 -11.51 10.85
C GLU A 177 7.72 -12.19 9.97
N HIS A 178 8.96 -11.72 10.07
CA HIS A 178 10.06 -12.34 9.34
C HIS A 178 10.38 -13.71 9.97
N PRO A 179 10.44 -14.80 9.21
CA PRO A 179 10.60 -16.15 9.76
C PRO A 179 11.90 -16.33 10.56
N ASP A 180 12.95 -15.62 10.17
CA ASP A 180 14.24 -15.62 10.86
C ASP A 180 14.40 -14.53 11.92
N ALA A 181 13.36 -13.70 12.17
CA ALA A 181 13.43 -12.73 13.25
C ALA A 181 13.44 -13.49 14.59
N PRO A 182 14.44 -13.26 15.47
CA PRO A 182 14.42 -13.86 16.80
C PRO A 182 13.23 -13.29 17.57
N GLY A 183 12.19 -14.10 17.77
CA GLY A 183 11.17 -13.81 18.76
C GLY A 183 11.78 -13.88 20.15
N GLU A 184 11.63 -12.84 20.97
CA GLU A 184 11.89 -13.01 22.40
C GLU A 184 10.97 -14.12 22.94
N PRO A 185 11.50 -15.05 23.77
CA PRO A 185 10.72 -16.15 24.29
C PRO A 185 9.64 -15.59 25.22
N ALA A 186 8.38 -15.76 24.82
CA ALA A 186 7.26 -15.69 25.73
C ALA A 186 7.42 -16.81 26.77
N ALA A 187 8.20 -16.56 27.82
CA ALA A 187 8.20 -17.39 29.01
C ALA A 187 6.75 -17.42 29.53
N MET A 188 6.20 -18.63 29.62
CA MET A 188 4.79 -18.96 29.91
C MET A 188 3.80 -18.90 28.74
N ALA A 189 4.13 -19.53 27.61
CA ALA A 189 3.12 -20.30 26.89
C ALA A 189 3.65 -21.72 26.68
N ALA A 190 3.07 -22.66 27.42
CA ALA A 190 3.26 -24.08 27.19
C ALA A 190 3.13 -24.39 25.70
N GLU A 191 3.94 -25.33 25.21
CA GLU A 191 3.86 -25.96 23.89
C GLU A 191 2.41 -26.05 23.41
N LYS A 192 2.00 -25.11 22.56
CA LYS A 192 0.85 -25.30 21.69
C LYS A 192 1.43 -25.52 20.30
N PRO A 193 1.22 -26.69 19.67
CA PRO A 193 1.54 -26.85 18.26
C PRO A 193 0.86 -25.72 17.51
N ASN A 194 1.64 -24.95 16.74
CA ASN A 194 1.23 -23.73 16.08
C ASN A 194 0.02 -24.02 15.17
N ALA A 195 -1.20 -23.81 15.69
CA ALA A 195 -2.45 -24.06 14.97
C ALA A 195 -2.61 -23.13 13.75
N LEU A 196 -1.82 -22.05 13.67
CA LEU A 196 -1.80 -21.11 12.55
C LEU A 196 -0.84 -21.52 11.42
N ALA A 197 0.20 -22.32 11.69
CA ALA A 197 1.15 -22.77 10.66
C ALA A 197 0.50 -23.71 9.62
N ASN A 198 -0.58 -24.39 10.00
CA ASN A 198 -1.40 -25.22 9.11
C ASN A 198 -2.74 -24.54 8.75
N ASN A 199 -2.85 -23.22 8.92
CA ASN A 199 -4.04 -22.49 8.48
C ASN A 199 -4.06 -22.42 6.95
N VAL A 200 -5.12 -22.95 6.34
CA VAL A 200 -5.30 -22.97 4.88
C VAL A 200 -5.17 -21.58 4.25
N LEU A 201 -5.70 -20.53 4.90
CA LEU A 201 -5.59 -19.15 4.41
C LEU A 201 -4.14 -18.66 4.43
N GLN A 202 -3.39 -18.97 5.49
CA GLN A 202 -1.97 -18.60 5.58
C GLN A 202 -1.14 -19.36 4.53
N MET A 203 -1.45 -20.63 4.27
CA MET A 203 -0.78 -21.42 3.24
C MET A 203 -1.05 -20.88 1.83
N ILE A 204 -2.31 -20.54 1.51
CA ILE A 204 -2.68 -19.92 0.23
C ILE A 204 -1.92 -18.60 0.05
N PHE A 205 -1.89 -17.78 1.09
CA PHE A 205 -1.22 -16.49 1.08
C PHE A 205 0.30 -16.63 0.90
N ASN A 206 0.96 -17.51 1.66
CA ASN A 206 2.39 -17.76 1.54
C ASN A 206 2.76 -18.33 0.16
N ALA A 207 1.96 -19.27 -0.37
CA ALA A 207 2.17 -19.83 -1.69
C ALA A 207 2.01 -18.75 -2.79
N HIS A 208 1.00 -17.89 -2.67
CA HIS A 208 0.82 -16.76 -3.59
C HIS A 208 2.03 -15.82 -3.58
N HIS A 209 2.51 -15.44 -2.38
CA HIS A 209 3.68 -14.57 -2.24
C HIS A 209 4.94 -15.20 -2.83
N ALA A 210 5.25 -16.45 -2.48
CA ALA A 210 6.43 -17.14 -2.99
C ALA A 210 6.43 -17.26 -4.53
N LEU A 211 5.27 -17.55 -5.13
CA LEU A 211 5.13 -17.61 -6.59
C LEU A 211 5.21 -16.23 -7.23
N SER A 212 4.62 -15.19 -6.62
CA SER A 212 4.70 -13.82 -7.11
C SER A 212 6.15 -13.30 -7.08
N ASP A 213 6.87 -13.54 -5.99
CA ASP A 213 8.27 -13.12 -5.84
C ASP A 213 9.19 -13.85 -6.82
N ALA A 214 8.98 -15.16 -7.04
CA ALA A 214 9.76 -15.91 -8.03
C ALA A 214 9.46 -15.50 -9.48
N PHE A 215 8.28 -14.92 -9.74
CA PHE A 215 7.92 -14.37 -11.04
C PHE A 215 8.45 -12.95 -11.27
N GLU A 216 8.88 -12.23 -10.23
CA GLU A 216 9.38 -10.85 -10.34
C GLU A 216 10.52 -10.71 -11.36
N GLU A 217 11.41 -11.71 -11.46
CA GLU A 217 12.51 -11.72 -12.43
C GLU A 217 12.01 -11.81 -13.89
N HIS A 218 10.97 -12.60 -14.13
CA HIS A 218 10.32 -12.73 -15.44
C HIS A 218 9.55 -11.45 -15.81
N ARG A 219 8.92 -10.80 -14.82
CA ARG A 219 8.21 -9.53 -15.00
C ARG A 219 9.16 -8.37 -15.30
N ARG A 220 10.34 -8.35 -14.66
CA ARG A 220 11.41 -7.38 -14.94
C ARG A 220 12.01 -7.55 -16.33
N ALA A 221 12.11 -8.78 -16.84
CA ALA A 221 12.59 -9.05 -18.20
C ALA A 221 11.73 -8.38 -19.30
N GLU A 222 10.46 -8.09 -19.00
CA GLU A 222 9.54 -7.36 -19.88
C GLU A 222 9.65 -5.83 -19.76
N GLY A 223 10.49 -5.31 -18.85
CA GLY A 223 10.70 -3.87 -18.68
C GLY A 223 9.50 -3.12 -18.07
N VAL A 224 8.72 -3.81 -17.23
CA VAL A 224 7.50 -3.28 -16.60
C VAL A 224 7.60 -3.44 -15.07
N SER A 225 7.18 -2.43 -14.30
CA SER A 225 7.08 -2.49 -12.83
C SER A 225 5.76 -3.14 -12.35
N ILE A 226 5.65 -3.54 -11.07
CA ILE A 226 4.48 -4.29 -10.59
C ILE A 226 3.21 -3.43 -10.67
N GLY A 227 3.35 -2.13 -10.40
CA GLY A 227 2.28 -1.15 -10.54
C GLY A 227 1.80 -1.05 -11.99
N VAL A 228 2.74 -0.93 -12.94
CA VAL A 228 2.39 -0.84 -14.37
C VAL A 228 1.75 -2.14 -14.87
N ALA A 229 2.24 -3.31 -14.46
CA ALA A 229 1.65 -4.59 -14.85
C ALA A 229 0.21 -4.76 -14.33
N ARG A 230 -0.09 -4.29 -13.11
CA ARG A 230 -1.45 -4.30 -12.54
C ARG A 230 -2.37 -3.33 -13.26
N VAL A 231 -1.93 -2.09 -13.51
CA VAL A 231 -2.71 -1.12 -14.30
C VAL A 231 -3.02 -1.69 -15.68
N LEU A 232 -2.01 -2.25 -16.35
CA LEU A 232 -2.15 -2.91 -17.65
C LEU A 232 -3.18 -4.05 -17.60
N ALA A 233 -3.12 -4.92 -16.59
CA ALA A 233 -4.07 -6.02 -16.43
C ALA A 233 -5.50 -5.54 -16.13
N THR A 234 -5.66 -4.51 -15.31
CA THR A 234 -6.97 -3.95 -14.95
C THR A 234 -7.63 -3.26 -16.13
N VAL A 235 -6.90 -2.46 -16.92
CA VAL A 235 -7.43 -1.80 -18.13
C VAL A 235 -7.77 -2.82 -19.21
N HIS A 236 -6.98 -3.89 -19.35
CA HIS A 236 -7.29 -4.98 -20.28
C HIS A 236 -8.60 -5.70 -19.91
N GLY A 237 -8.82 -6.00 -18.63
CA GLY A 237 -10.04 -6.67 -18.16
C GLY A 237 -11.29 -5.78 -18.16
N HIS A 238 -11.12 -4.45 -18.11
CA HIS A 238 -12.21 -3.48 -18.08
C HIS A 238 -11.93 -2.30 -19.04
N PRO A 239 -12.12 -2.49 -20.36
CA PRO A 239 -11.96 -1.40 -21.32
C PRO A 239 -12.89 -0.22 -20.99
N GLY A 240 -12.33 1.00 -20.93
CA GLY A 240 -13.07 2.21 -20.55
C GLY A 240 -13.05 2.54 -19.05
N ILE A 241 -12.31 1.77 -18.23
CA ILE A 241 -12.15 2.07 -16.81
C ILE A 241 -11.43 3.42 -16.59
N LYS A 242 -11.90 4.19 -15.60
CA LYS A 242 -11.31 5.47 -15.19
C LYS A 242 -10.21 5.27 -14.15
N ALA A 243 -9.25 6.20 -14.08
CA ALA A 243 -8.06 6.09 -13.21
C ALA A 243 -8.41 5.86 -11.73
N ASP A 244 -9.43 6.54 -11.21
CA ASP A 244 -9.88 6.38 -9.82
C ASP A 244 -10.39 4.96 -9.54
N SER A 245 -11.12 4.37 -10.49
CA SER A 245 -11.58 2.99 -10.42
C SER A 245 -10.43 1.98 -10.53
N VAL A 246 -9.38 2.30 -11.29
CA VAL A 246 -8.17 1.47 -11.35
C VAL A 246 -7.45 1.46 -10.01
N ALA A 247 -7.26 2.62 -9.38
CA ALA A 247 -6.66 2.71 -8.05
C ALA A 247 -7.43 1.88 -7.02
N ALA A 248 -8.77 1.94 -7.06
CA ALA A 248 -9.66 1.16 -6.20
C ALA A 248 -9.43 -0.37 -6.34
N GLN A 249 -9.37 -0.87 -7.58
CA GLN A 249 -9.27 -2.31 -7.87
C GLN A 249 -7.85 -2.87 -7.73
N THR A 250 -6.81 -2.05 -7.89
CA THR A 250 -5.41 -2.50 -7.88
C THR A 250 -4.73 -2.35 -6.52
N TYR A 251 -5.40 -1.69 -5.57
CA TYR A 251 -4.83 -1.30 -4.28
C TYR A 251 -3.57 -0.42 -4.41
N LEU A 252 -3.42 0.24 -5.56
CA LEU A 252 -2.37 1.22 -5.80
C LEU A 252 -2.78 2.61 -5.29
N GLY A 253 -1.79 3.41 -4.90
CA GLY A 253 -1.97 4.84 -4.64
C GLY A 253 -2.34 5.60 -5.93
N GLN A 254 -3.13 6.67 -5.81
CA GLN A 254 -3.62 7.42 -6.97
C GLN A 254 -2.48 8.00 -7.81
N ARG A 255 -1.44 8.56 -7.19
CA ARG A 255 -0.26 9.05 -7.90
C ARG A 255 0.54 7.94 -8.57
N ASP A 256 0.59 6.73 -8.01
CA ASP A 256 1.29 5.60 -8.61
C ASP A 256 0.53 5.05 -9.83
N VAL A 257 -0.81 5.11 -9.80
CA VAL A 257 -1.63 4.85 -10.99
C VAL A 257 -1.37 5.91 -12.06
N GLU A 258 -1.34 7.20 -11.71
CA GLU A 258 -1.01 8.28 -12.65
C GLU A 258 0.38 8.10 -13.27
N ASP A 259 1.40 7.79 -12.45
CA ASP A 259 2.77 7.56 -12.92
C ASP A 259 2.83 6.33 -13.85
N ALA A 260 2.12 5.25 -13.52
CA ALA A 260 2.04 4.04 -14.34
C ALA A 260 1.30 4.26 -15.67
N VAL A 261 0.20 5.02 -15.65
CA VAL A 261 -0.54 5.40 -16.86
C VAL A 261 0.35 6.23 -17.77
N ALA A 262 1.02 7.26 -17.25
CA ALA A 262 1.93 8.10 -18.02
C ALA A 262 3.10 7.31 -18.64
N GLU A 263 3.60 6.29 -17.95
CA GLU A 263 4.62 5.38 -18.50
C GLU A 263 4.07 4.55 -19.68
N LEU A 264 2.87 3.99 -19.54
CA LEU A 264 2.21 3.22 -20.60
C LEU A 264 1.90 4.08 -21.83
N GLU A 265 1.46 5.32 -21.63
CA GLU A 265 1.24 6.29 -22.70
C GLU A 265 2.53 6.67 -23.41
N GLY A 266 3.60 6.94 -22.65
CA GLY A 266 4.92 7.24 -23.21
C GLY A 266 5.47 6.11 -24.09
N LYS A 267 5.11 4.86 -23.77
CA LYS A 267 5.43 3.66 -24.56
C LYS A 267 4.40 3.36 -25.67
N SER A 268 3.37 4.20 -25.86
CA SER A 268 2.27 3.98 -26.83
C SER A 268 1.49 2.67 -26.61
N LEU A 269 1.38 2.23 -25.34
CA LEU A 269 0.69 1.00 -24.93
C LEU A 269 -0.75 1.25 -24.46
N LEU A 270 -1.09 2.50 -24.16
CA LEU A 270 -2.38 2.91 -23.61
C LEU A 270 -2.89 4.17 -24.32
N LEU A 271 -4.22 4.29 -24.46
CA LEU A 271 -4.93 5.46 -24.99
C LEU A 271 -6.08 5.85 -24.07
N HIS A 272 -6.34 7.15 -23.96
CA HIS A 272 -7.55 7.67 -23.36
C HIS A 272 -8.75 7.58 -24.33
N THR A 273 -9.92 7.26 -23.80
CA THR A 273 -11.20 7.34 -24.52
C THR A 273 -11.82 8.73 -24.36
N GLU A 274 -12.73 9.11 -25.25
CA GLU A 274 -13.35 10.45 -25.26
C GLU A 274 -14.14 10.78 -23.98
N ASP A 275 -14.59 9.75 -23.26
CA ASP A 275 -15.30 9.81 -21.98
C ASP A 275 -14.37 9.81 -20.74
N GLY A 276 -13.06 9.93 -20.94
CA GLY A 276 -12.05 9.96 -19.87
C GLY A 276 -11.70 8.59 -19.28
N GLY A 277 -12.12 7.51 -19.93
CA GLY A 277 -11.67 6.15 -19.65
C GLY A 277 -10.31 5.84 -20.31
N MET A 278 -9.84 4.61 -20.13
CA MET A 278 -8.59 4.12 -20.71
C MET A 278 -8.81 2.82 -21.48
N ARG A 279 -8.06 2.63 -22.57
CA ARG A 279 -7.99 1.39 -23.33
C ARG A 279 -6.54 1.07 -23.69
N LEU A 280 -6.23 -0.21 -23.87
CA LEU A 280 -4.93 -0.61 -24.40
C LEU A 280 -4.86 -0.47 -25.93
N THR A 281 -3.68 -0.16 -26.45
CA THR A 281 -3.38 -0.27 -27.88
C THR A 281 -3.17 -1.73 -28.27
N PRO A 282 -3.15 -2.09 -29.57
CA PRO A 282 -2.76 -3.45 -29.98
C PRO A 282 -1.42 -3.90 -29.39
N SER A 283 -0.44 -2.99 -29.32
CA SER A 283 0.86 -3.26 -28.68
C SER A 283 0.74 -3.45 -27.15
N GLY A 284 -0.12 -2.68 -26.49
CA GLY A 284 -0.42 -2.86 -25.06
C GLY A 284 -1.11 -4.19 -24.74
N VAL A 285 -2.04 -4.62 -25.60
CA VAL A 285 -2.68 -5.94 -25.51
C VAL A 285 -1.64 -7.05 -25.69
N ALA A 286 -0.80 -6.95 -26.73
CA ALA A 286 0.26 -7.94 -26.98
C ALA A 286 1.23 -8.06 -25.79
N LEU A 287 1.63 -6.94 -25.16
CA LEU A 287 2.46 -6.96 -23.96
C LEU A 287 1.74 -7.64 -22.78
N ARG A 288 0.46 -7.34 -22.57
CA ARG A 288 -0.34 -7.97 -21.50
C ARG A 288 -0.48 -9.48 -21.72
N GLU A 289 -0.74 -9.90 -22.95
CA GLU A 289 -0.84 -11.30 -23.32
C GLU A 289 0.50 -12.00 -23.11
N ALA A 290 1.61 -11.41 -23.56
CA ALA A 290 2.94 -11.95 -23.36
C ALA A 290 3.32 -12.11 -21.87
N ILE A 291 2.95 -11.16 -21.01
CA ILE A 291 3.11 -11.28 -19.54
C ILE A 291 2.24 -12.44 -19.01
N GLY A 292 1.02 -12.58 -19.52
CA GLY A 292 0.09 -13.64 -19.14
C GLY A 292 0.58 -15.04 -19.55
N GLU A 293 1.07 -15.19 -20.77
CA GLU A 293 1.64 -16.44 -21.29
C GLU A 293 2.88 -16.85 -20.48
N ARG A 294 3.76 -15.90 -20.16
CA ARG A 294 4.90 -16.15 -19.27
C ARG A 294 4.47 -16.56 -17.88
N TRP A 295 3.43 -15.93 -17.32
CA TRP A 295 2.88 -16.33 -16.02
C TRP A 295 2.36 -17.77 -16.07
N ILE A 296 1.60 -18.14 -17.11
CA ILE A 296 1.07 -19.49 -17.28
C ILE A 296 2.22 -20.50 -17.42
N ALA A 297 3.22 -20.20 -18.25
CA ALA A 297 4.38 -21.07 -18.44
C ALA A 297 5.17 -21.25 -17.13
N PHE A 298 5.42 -20.15 -16.41
CA PHE A 298 6.07 -20.17 -15.10
C PHE A 298 5.27 -20.99 -14.08
N GLN A 299 3.97 -20.74 -13.98
CA GLN A 299 3.08 -21.47 -13.09
C GLN A 299 3.07 -22.97 -13.41
N ASN A 300 2.98 -23.34 -14.69
CA ASN A 300 3.01 -24.75 -15.10
C ASN A 300 4.33 -25.41 -14.70
N ALA A 301 5.47 -24.72 -14.86
CA ALA A 301 6.77 -25.22 -14.41
C ALA A 301 6.83 -25.41 -12.88
N GLN A 302 6.29 -24.47 -12.10
CA GLN A 302 6.24 -24.60 -10.64
C GLN A 302 5.33 -25.75 -10.17
N LEU A 303 4.29 -26.07 -10.95
CA LEU A 303 3.33 -27.12 -10.64
C LEU A 303 3.71 -28.49 -11.24
N GLU A 304 4.77 -28.58 -12.06
CA GLU A 304 5.12 -29.80 -12.83
C GLU A 304 5.36 -31.02 -11.93
N SER A 305 5.90 -30.80 -10.73
CA SER A 305 6.17 -31.86 -9.75
C SER A 305 4.95 -32.29 -8.92
N ILE A 306 3.82 -31.59 -9.05
CA ILE A 306 2.61 -31.83 -8.24
C ILE A 306 1.62 -32.69 -9.04
N PRO A 307 1.05 -33.77 -8.46
CA PRO A 307 0.06 -34.59 -9.14
C PRO A 307 -1.16 -33.77 -9.61
N SER A 308 -1.59 -33.99 -10.85
CA SER A 308 -2.72 -33.26 -11.46
C SER A 308 -4.04 -33.44 -10.71
N ALA A 309 -4.23 -34.58 -10.02
CA ALA A 309 -5.36 -34.82 -9.15
C ALA A 309 -5.41 -33.86 -7.96
N ASP A 310 -4.26 -33.58 -7.34
CA ASP A 310 -4.14 -32.68 -6.18
C ASP A 310 -4.38 -31.23 -6.60
N ILE A 311 -3.82 -30.82 -7.74
CA ILE A 311 -4.07 -29.49 -8.34
C ILE A 311 -5.57 -29.32 -8.61
N SER A 312 -6.22 -30.34 -9.17
CA SER A 312 -7.66 -30.31 -9.48
C SER A 312 -8.53 -30.22 -8.22
N VAL A 313 -8.13 -30.86 -7.13
CA VAL A 313 -8.79 -30.72 -5.82
C VAL A 313 -8.61 -29.30 -5.29
N LEU A 314 -7.39 -28.77 -5.29
CA LEU A 314 -7.08 -27.42 -4.82
C LEU A 314 -7.88 -26.36 -5.59
N MET A 315 -7.87 -26.41 -6.92
CA MET A 315 -8.61 -25.45 -7.77
C MET A 315 -10.12 -25.47 -7.49
N ARG A 316 -10.72 -26.66 -7.33
CA ARG A 316 -12.15 -26.78 -6.99
C ARG A 316 -12.45 -26.17 -5.63
N THR A 317 -11.61 -26.40 -4.63
CA THR A 317 -11.78 -25.83 -3.30
C THR A 317 -11.67 -24.31 -3.32
N LEU A 318 -10.62 -23.76 -3.96
CA LEU A 318 -10.43 -22.31 -4.08
C LEU A 318 -11.59 -21.65 -4.84
N LYS A 319 -12.04 -22.24 -5.94
CA LYS A 319 -13.17 -21.72 -6.72
C LYS A 319 -14.44 -21.62 -5.87
N ARG A 320 -14.74 -22.66 -5.09
CA ARG A 320 -15.90 -22.68 -4.19
C ARG A 320 -15.79 -21.61 -3.10
N LEU A 321 -14.60 -21.41 -2.52
CA LEU A 321 -14.38 -20.35 -1.54
C LEU A 321 -14.64 -18.96 -2.15
N ILE A 322 -14.10 -18.70 -3.35
CA ILE A 322 -14.31 -17.43 -4.06
C ILE A 322 -15.80 -17.18 -4.33
N GLU A 323 -16.52 -18.19 -4.86
CA GLU A 323 -17.95 -18.09 -5.17
C GLU A 323 -18.79 -17.76 -3.92
N GLN A 324 -18.48 -18.40 -2.78
CA GLN A 324 -19.17 -18.17 -1.51
C GLN A 324 -18.92 -16.75 -0.99
N THR A 325 -17.68 -16.27 -1.01
CA THR A 325 -17.34 -14.91 -0.53
C THR A 325 -17.95 -13.81 -1.40
N VAL A 326 -18.02 -14.02 -2.72
CA VAL A 326 -18.68 -13.07 -3.64
C VAL A 326 -20.19 -13.05 -3.39
N GLN A 327 -20.83 -14.21 -3.21
CA GLN A 327 -22.26 -14.30 -2.90
C GLN A 327 -22.61 -13.62 -1.58
N GLU A 328 -21.81 -13.82 -0.53
CA GLU A 328 -21.99 -13.14 0.77
C GLU A 328 -21.89 -11.62 0.63
N ARG A 329 -20.87 -11.11 -0.08
CA ARG A 329 -20.72 -9.67 -0.33
C ARG A 329 -21.92 -9.07 -1.10
N THR A 330 -22.43 -9.78 -2.10
CA THR A 330 -23.63 -9.33 -2.84
C THR A 330 -24.90 -9.37 -1.99
N ALA A 331 -25.02 -10.34 -1.09
CA ALA A 331 -26.17 -10.44 -0.19
C ALA A 331 -26.15 -9.34 0.89
N THR A 332 -24.98 -9.04 1.47
CA THR A 332 -24.83 -7.96 2.46
C THR A 332 -25.09 -6.59 1.83
N ALA A 333 -24.61 -6.34 0.60
CA ALA A 333 -24.86 -5.09 -0.12
C ALA A 333 -26.34 -4.87 -0.49
N ALA A 334 -27.09 -5.96 -0.74
CA ALA A 334 -28.54 -5.89 -1.03
C ALA A 334 -29.39 -5.59 0.23
N VAL A 335 -28.89 -5.94 1.42
CA VAL A 335 -29.60 -5.69 2.70
C VAL A 335 -29.32 -4.28 3.24
N SER A 336 -28.17 -3.68 2.92
CA SER A 336 -27.81 -2.31 3.34
C SER A 336 -28.35 -1.20 2.42
N GLY A 337 -28.99 -1.55 1.31
CA GLY A 337 -29.56 -0.61 0.32
C GLY A 337 -31.09 -0.53 0.33
N GLY A 338 -31.75 -1.07 1.37
CA GLY A 338 -33.20 -1.04 1.57
C GLY A 338 -33.61 -0.18 2.74
#